data_AF-A0A2H0DYN8-F1
#
_entry.id   AF-A0A2H0DYN8-F1
#
_cell.length_a   1.000
_cell.length_b   1.000
_cell.length_c   1.000
_cell.angle_alpha   90.00
_cell.angle_beta   90.00
_cell.angle_gamma   90.00
#
_symmetry.space_group_name_H-M   'P 1'
#
loop_
_entity.id
_entity.type
_entity.pdbx_description
1 polymer ?
#
loop_
_entity_poly.entity_id
_entity_poly.type
_entity_poly.pdbx_seq_one_letter_code
_entity_poly.pdbx_strand_id
1 'polypeptide(L)'
;MKKSNFKSKALYSILVLGLFSLAGVGIVSANAGGQGFERGFRDGGRGMRGGEMMMGELITNDVRDGFREDMRSNIKNLTKEERDALREKHREQILKKQAEFEAFTGLTRTEMRDLRQSGGTIGEVLISNGKTKADAEVFLTKQANDRIDSIVERHGLSSSEEAILRSRVPESVHNILERWFGNL
;
A
#
# COMPACT_ATOMS: atom_id res chain seq x y z
N MET A 1 32.09 21.71 4.12
CA MET A 1 31.49 20.53 3.45
C MET A 1 31.21 19.46 4.50
N LYS A 2 29.95 19.28 4.91
CA LYS A 2 29.54 18.21 5.84
C LYS A 2 29.44 16.91 5.05
N LYS A 3 30.40 16.00 5.23
CA LYS A 3 30.29 14.61 4.75
C LYS A 3 29.24 13.91 5.61
N SER A 4 28.08 13.66 5.02
CA SER A 4 27.02 12.83 5.59
C SER A 4 27.56 11.42 5.86
N ASN A 5 27.64 11.04 7.14
CA ASN A 5 28.00 9.71 7.61
C ASN A 5 26.82 8.75 7.42
N PHE A 6 26.45 8.46 6.16
CA PHE A 6 25.32 7.59 5.81
C PHE A 6 25.70 6.09 5.69
N LYS A 7 26.93 5.72 6.06
CA LYS A 7 27.49 4.38 5.85
C LYS A 7 27.60 3.58 7.14
N SER A 8 26.50 3.23 7.80
CA SER A 8 26.49 2.15 8.83
C SER A 8 25.11 1.66 9.29
N LYS A 9 24.03 1.86 8.52
CA LYS A 9 22.70 1.30 8.84
C LYS A 9 22.14 0.42 7.72
N ALA A 10 23.03 -0.25 6.98
CA ALA A 10 22.65 -1.28 6.04
C ALA A 10 22.24 -2.53 6.83
N LEU A 11 20.92 -2.76 6.98
CA LEU A 11 20.26 -4.08 7.02
C LEU A 11 18.75 -4.02 7.31
N TYR A 12 18.10 -2.86 7.22
CA TYR A 12 16.64 -2.78 7.36
C TYR A 12 15.95 -2.14 6.17
N SER A 13 16.47 -2.33 4.94
CA SER A 13 15.76 -1.94 3.71
C SER A 13 14.63 -2.92 3.39
N ILE A 14 13.55 -2.89 4.17
CA ILE A 14 12.34 -3.62 3.84
C ILE A 14 11.55 -2.76 2.82
N LEU A 15 10.77 -3.34 1.94
CA LEU A 15 10.10 -2.64 0.83
C LEU A 15 8.62 -2.39 1.21
N VAL A 16 8.09 -1.16 1.07
CA VAL A 16 6.62 -0.93 1.07
C VAL A 16 6.25 -0.15 -0.18
N LEU A 17 5.77 -0.86 -1.20
CA LEU A 17 5.09 -0.26 -2.35
C LEU A 17 3.73 -0.91 -2.68
N GLY A 18 3.16 -1.74 -1.80
CA GLY A 18 2.04 -2.61 -2.18
C GLY A 18 0.90 -2.77 -1.16
N LEU A 19 0.64 -1.81 -0.26
CA LEU A 19 -0.41 -1.97 0.76
C LEU A 19 -1.65 -1.07 0.58
N PHE A 20 -1.75 -0.31 -0.51
CA PHE A 20 -3.00 0.39 -0.87
C PHE A 20 -3.89 -0.39 -1.84
N SER A 21 -3.41 -1.47 -2.47
CA SER A 21 -4.23 -2.27 -3.40
C SER A 21 -5.40 -3.00 -2.74
N LEU A 22 -5.38 -3.17 -1.41
CA LEU A 22 -6.48 -3.78 -0.66
C LEU A 22 -7.61 -2.80 -0.36
N ALA A 23 -7.39 -1.47 -0.37
CA ALA A 23 -8.44 -0.47 -0.10
C ALA A 23 -8.73 0.46 -1.30
N GLY A 24 -7.86 0.52 -2.32
CA GLY A 24 -8.16 1.29 -3.52
C GLY A 24 -7.17 1.12 -4.68
N VAL A 25 -7.75 1.02 -5.87
CA VAL A 25 -7.10 1.12 -7.19
C VAL A 25 -6.39 -0.15 -7.65
N GLY A 26 -7.15 -0.92 -8.42
CA GLY A 26 -6.69 -1.77 -9.52
C GLY A 26 -7.77 -1.75 -10.59
N ILE A 27 -8.02 -0.57 -11.19
CA ILE A 27 -8.84 -0.47 -12.40
C ILE A 27 -8.02 -1.12 -13.53
N VAL A 28 -8.42 -2.31 -13.96
CA VAL A 28 -8.59 -2.55 -15.39
C VAL A 28 -10.09 -2.64 -15.57
N SER A 29 -10.69 -1.58 -16.10
CA SER A 29 -12.07 -1.65 -16.59
C SER A 29 -12.06 -2.63 -17.76
N ALA A 30 -12.53 -3.85 -17.53
CA ALA A 30 -12.88 -4.79 -18.57
C ALA A 30 -14.39 -4.70 -18.78
N ASN A 31 -14.83 -3.61 -19.41
CA ASN A 31 -16.13 -3.53 -20.07
C ASN A 31 -15.93 -2.88 -21.44
N ALA A 32 -15.30 -3.63 -22.34
CA ALA A 32 -15.48 -3.52 -23.78
C ALA A 32 -15.22 -4.92 -24.35
N GLY A 33 -16.20 -5.46 -25.05
CA GLY A 33 -16.26 -6.88 -25.40
C GLY A 33 -15.14 -7.37 -26.33
N GLY A 34 -15.05 -8.71 -26.42
CA GLY A 34 -14.55 -9.41 -27.60
C GLY A 34 -13.03 -9.57 -27.70
N GLN A 35 -12.57 -10.80 -27.50
CA GLN A 35 -11.44 -11.40 -28.24
C GLN A 35 -10.12 -10.60 -28.29
N GLY A 36 -9.36 -10.57 -27.19
CA GLY A 36 -8.00 -10.00 -27.23
C GLY A 36 -7.02 -10.48 -26.16
N PHE A 37 -7.42 -11.36 -25.24
CA PHE A 37 -6.69 -11.60 -24.00
C PHE A 37 -5.34 -12.35 -24.17
N GLU A 38 -5.07 -12.98 -25.31
CA GLU A 38 -3.87 -13.83 -25.47
C GLU A 38 -2.67 -13.16 -26.16
N ARG A 39 -2.80 -11.95 -26.73
CA ARG A 39 -1.68 -11.29 -27.45
C ARG A 39 -0.86 -10.30 -26.62
N GLY A 40 -1.32 -9.89 -25.43
CA GLY A 40 -0.66 -8.85 -24.64
C GLY A 40 0.57 -9.31 -23.82
N PHE A 41 0.84 -10.61 -23.70
CA PHE A 41 1.93 -11.10 -22.85
C PHE A 41 3.30 -11.18 -23.55
N ARG A 42 3.37 -11.02 -24.88
CA ARG A 42 4.60 -11.30 -25.64
C ARG A 42 5.38 -10.06 -26.10
N ASP A 43 4.77 -8.88 -26.14
CA ASP A 43 5.48 -7.64 -26.49
C ASP A 43 5.67 -6.75 -25.27
N GLY A 44 6.93 -6.38 -25.02
CA GLY A 44 7.44 -5.63 -23.88
C GLY A 44 6.90 -4.21 -23.71
N GLY A 45 5.60 -4.09 -23.44
CA GLY A 45 4.93 -2.84 -23.16
C GLY A 45 5.21 -2.37 -21.74
N ARG A 46 5.98 -1.28 -21.61
CA ARG A 46 5.91 -0.32 -20.51
C ARG A 46 4.49 0.26 -20.40
N GLY A 47 3.53 -0.56 -19.99
CA GLY A 47 2.17 -0.16 -19.67
C GLY A 47 2.11 0.17 -18.19
N MET A 48 1.78 1.42 -17.90
CA MET A 48 1.68 2.00 -16.57
C MET A 48 1.02 1.04 -15.56
N ARG A 49 1.82 0.58 -14.58
CA ARG A 49 1.33 -0.22 -13.46
C ARG A 49 0.43 0.67 -12.62
N GLY A 50 -0.88 0.41 -12.64
CA GLY A 50 -1.92 1.09 -11.86
C GLY A 50 -1.79 1.02 -10.32
N GLY A 51 -0.61 0.75 -9.77
CA GLY A 51 -0.30 0.87 -8.35
C GLY A 51 0.34 2.21 -7.96
N GLU A 52 0.58 3.11 -8.91
CA GLU A 52 1.32 4.36 -8.69
C GLU A 52 0.50 5.52 -8.09
N MET A 53 -0.83 5.47 -8.15
CA MET A 53 -1.64 6.66 -7.82
C MET A 53 -1.98 6.84 -6.33
N MET A 54 -1.92 5.82 -5.48
CA MET A 54 -2.30 5.96 -4.06
C MET A 54 -1.13 6.24 -3.11
N MET A 55 0.11 6.12 -3.61
CA MET A 55 1.33 6.54 -2.89
C MET A 55 1.77 7.96 -3.28
N GLY A 56 1.11 8.53 -4.30
CA GLY A 56 1.27 9.89 -4.80
C GLY A 56 1.21 10.94 -3.69
N GLU A 57 0.18 10.82 -2.85
CA GLU A 57 -0.19 11.87 -1.89
C GLU A 57 0.69 11.89 -0.63
N LEU A 58 1.05 10.73 -0.06
CA LEU A 58 1.75 10.69 1.22
C LEU A 58 3.25 11.03 1.10
N ILE A 59 3.92 10.68 -0.01
CA ILE A 59 5.39 10.78 -0.13
C ILE A 59 5.76 11.58 -1.39
N THR A 60 6.63 12.59 -1.24
CA THR A 60 7.12 13.42 -2.36
C THR A 60 7.84 12.58 -3.41
N ASN A 61 7.87 13.04 -4.67
CA ASN A 61 8.54 12.32 -5.75
C ASN A 61 10.03 12.10 -5.46
N ASP A 62 10.72 13.07 -4.86
CA ASP A 62 12.14 12.95 -4.51
C ASP A 62 12.40 11.86 -3.46
N VAL A 63 11.56 11.80 -2.41
CA VAL A 63 11.67 10.76 -1.38
C VAL A 63 11.36 9.39 -1.98
N ARG A 64 10.37 9.32 -2.88
CA ARG A 64 10.00 8.10 -3.59
C ARG A 64 11.12 7.60 -4.52
N ASP A 65 11.75 8.48 -5.27
CA ASP A 65 12.82 8.13 -6.19
C ASP A 65 14.09 7.73 -5.44
N GLY A 66 14.41 8.43 -4.34
CA GLY A 66 15.43 8.01 -3.39
C GLY A 66 15.19 6.60 -2.85
N PHE A 67 13.95 6.27 -2.46
CA PHE A 67 13.59 4.90 -2.04
C PHE A 67 13.73 3.88 -3.15
N ARG A 68 13.36 4.22 -4.40
CA ARG A 68 13.49 3.31 -5.54
C ARG A 68 14.94 3.00 -5.85
N GLU A 69 15.82 3.99 -5.80
CA GLU A 69 17.24 3.82 -6.03
C GLU A 69 17.91 3.00 -4.92
N ASP A 70 17.64 3.32 -3.65
CA ASP A 70 18.15 2.58 -2.50
C ASP A 70 17.70 1.11 -2.51
N MET A 71 16.44 0.84 -2.90
CA MET A 71 15.97 -0.53 -3.03
C MET A 71 16.62 -1.27 -4.21
N ARG A 72 16.83 -0.60 -5.34
CA ARG A 72 17.49 -1.22 -6.49
C ARG A 72 18.96 -1.54 -6.21
N SER A 73 19.66 -0.68 -5.48
CA SER A 73 21.06 -0.91 -5.12
C SER A 73 21.18 -2.01 -4.06
N ASN A 74 20.37 -1.96 -3.00
CA ASN A 74 20.41 -2.93 -1.92
C ASN A 74 20.02 -4.33 -2.39
N ILE A 75 18.93 -4.48 -3.16
CA ILE A 75 18.47 -5.80 -3.63
C ILE A 75 19.48 -6.49 -4.55
N LYS A 76 20.23 -5.73 -5.35
CA LYS A 76 21.27 -6.29 -6.24
C LYS A 76 22.47 -6.86 -5.47
N ASN A 77 22.70 -6.38 -4.24
CA ASN A 77 23.83 -6.78 -3.42
C ASN A 77 23.48 -7.88 -2.41
N LEU A 78 22.21 -8.30 -2.31
CA LEU A 78 21.79 -9.37 -1.43
C LEU A 78 22.11 -10.76 -2.02
N THR A 79 22.56 -11.66 -1.15
CA THR A 79 22.66 -13.09 -1.44
C THR A 79 21.28 -13.69 -1.75
N LYS A 80 21.24 -14.94 -2.23
CA LYS A 80 19.96 -15.60 -2.48
C LYS A 80 19.20 -15.83 -1.18
N GLU A 81 19.91 -16.25 -0.15
CA GLU A 81 19.40 -16.55 1.19
C GLU A 81 18.79 -15.30 1.82
N GLU A 82 19.47 -14.16 1.76
CA GLU A 82 18.94 -12.89 2.28
C GLU A 82 17.70 -12.41 1.51
N ARG A 83 17.66 -12.61 0.18
CA ARG A 83 16.47 -12.28 -0.62
C ARG A 83 15.28 -13.16 -0.28
N ASP A 84 15.50 -14.45 -0.04
CA ASP A 84 14.43 -15.37 0.33
C ASP A 84 13.92 -15.08 1.75
N ALA A 85 14.81 -14.78 2.71
CA ALA A 85 14.43 -14.30 4.04
C ALA A 85 13.62 -12.99 3.98
N LEU A 86 14.03 -12.04 3.12
CA LEU A 86 13.30 -10.78 2.91
C LEU A 86 11.90 -11.02 2.32
N ARG A 87 11.78 -11.93 1.36
CA ARG A 87 10.49 -12.32 0.76
C ARG A 87 9.57 -12.94 1.79
N GLU A 88 10.08 -13.81 2.66
CA GLU A 88 9.28 -14.46 3.69
C GLU A 88 8.79 -13.44 4.72
N LYS A 89 9.68 -12.58 5.23
CA LYS A 89 9.28 -11.49 6.14
C LYS A 89 8.22 -10.57 5.51
N HIS A 90 8.33 -10.27 4.22
CA HIS A 90 7.34 -9.47 3.51
C HIS A 90 6.00 -10.21 3.36
N ARG A 91 6.04 -11.51 3.10
CA ARG A 91 4.85 -12.36 3.05
C ARG A 91 4.13 -12.37 4.40
N GLU A 92 4.85 -12.56 5.50
CA GLU A 92 4.29 -12.51 6.85
C GLU A 92 3.63 -11.17 7.15
N GLN A 93 4.26 -10.05 6.78
CA GLN A 93 3.69 -8.72 6.95
C GLN A 93 2.41 -8.54 6.14
N ILE A 94 2.39 -8.99 4.88
CA ILE A 94 1.18 -8.95 4.04
C ILE A 94 0.07 -9.78 4.69
N LEU A 95 0.37 -11.00 5.11
CA LEU A 95 -0.63 -11.90 5.71
C LEU A 95 -1.20 -11.33 7.01
N LYS A 96 -0.35 -10.74 7.86
CA LYS A 96 -0.79 -10.05 9.07
C LYS A 96 -1.73 -8.89 8.75
N LYS A 97 -1.37 -8.03 7.81
CA LYS A 97 -2.20 -6.88 7.40
C LYS A 97 -3.49 -7.30 6.72
N GLN A 98 -3.46 -8.38 5.95
CA GLN A 98 -4.65 -9.01 5.40
C GLN A 98 -5.56 -9.50 6.54
N ALA A 99 -5.04 -10.28 7.48
CA ALA A 99 -5.83 -10.80 8.61
C ALA A 99 -6.44 -9.67 9.47
N GLU A 100 -5.69 -8.59 9.74
CA GLU A 100 -6.22 -7.41 10.45
C GLU A 100 -7.40 -6.77 9.70
N PHE A 101 -7.33 -6.70 8.37
CA PHE A 101 -8.39 -6.14 7.53
C PHE A 101 -9.61 -7.06 7.43
N GLU A 102 -9.39 -8.37 7.27
CA GLU A 102 -10.46 -9.37 7.25
C GLU A 102 -11.18 -9.41 8.60
N ALA A 103 -10.45 -9.36 9.71
CA ALA A 103 -11.03 -9.28 11.05
C ALA A 103 -11.86 -8.00 11.28
N PHE A 104 -11.43 -6.87 10.69
CA PHE A 104 -12.16 -5.61 10.82
C PHE A 104 -13.44 -5.59 9.97
N THR A 105 -13.33 -6.03 8.71
CA THR A 105 -14.43 -5.98 7.74
C THR A 105 -15.39 -7.15 7.84
N GLY A 106 -14.95 -8.29 8.38
CA GLY A 106 -15.69 -9.55 8.35
C GLY A 106 -15.66 -10.25 6.99
N LEU A 107 -14.86 -9.77 6.03
CA LEU A 107 -14.76 -10.34 4.68
C LEU A 107 -13.39 -10.94 4.45
N THR A 108 -13.37 -12.14 3.89
CA THR A 108 -12.16 -12.73 3.32
C THR A 108 -11.73 -11.97 2.07
N ARG A 109 -10.47 -12.16 1.65
CA ARG A 109 -9.97 -11.62 0.38
C ARG A 109 -10.82 -12.01 -0.84
N THR A 110 -11.38 -13.22 -0.86
CA THR A 110 -12.23 -13.68 -1.97
C THR A 110 -13.54 -12.93 -1.98
N GLU A 111 -14.21 -12.80 -0.83
CA GLU A 111 -15.46 -12.06 -0.71
C GLU A 111 -15.27 -10.56 -1.02
N MET A 112 -14.13 -9.98 -0.62
CA MET A 112 -13.76 -8.60 -1.00
C MET A 112 -13.64 -8.43 -2.52
N ARG A 113 -13.13 -9.44 -3.23
CA ARG A 113 -13.05 -9.41 -4.69
C ARG A 113 -14.44 -9.50 -5.30
N ASP A 114 -15.27 -10.40 -4.78
CA ASP A 114 -16.59 -10.66 -5.33
C ASP A 114 -17.54 -9.47 -5.07
N LEU A 115 -17.47 -8.84 -3.89
CA LEU A 115 -18.13 -7.57 -3.54
C LEU A 115 -17.82 -6.47 -4.55
N ARG A 116 -16.55 -6.35 -4.95
CA ARG A 116 -16.13 -5.35 -5.96
C ARG A 116 -16.68 -5.66 -7.35
N GLN A 117 -16.72 -6.94 -7.72
CA GLN A 117 -17.24 -7.37 -9.02
C GLN A 117 -18.74 -7.17 -9.13
N SER A 118 -19.48 -7.31 -8.03
CA SER A 118 -20.91 -7.02 -7.97
C SER A 118 -21.24 -5.53 -7.84
N GLY A 119 -20.23 -4.66 -7.66
CA GLY A 119 -20.41 -3.23 -7.48
C GLY A 119 -20.81 -2.80 -6.05
N GLY A 120 -20.80 -3.73 -5.09
CA GLY A 120 -21.04 -3.42 -3.68
C GLY A 120 -19.90 -2.60 -3.08
N THR A 121 -20.21 -1.87 -2.00
CA THR A 121 -19.24 -1.02 -1.31
C THR A 121 -18.80 -1.61 0.02
N ILE A 122 -17.58 -1.27 0.46
CA ILE A 122 -17.07 -1.70 1.77
C ILE A 122 -17.91 -1.06 2.89
N GLY A 123 -18.41 0.17 2.70
CA GLY A 123 -19.25 0.85 3.69
C GLY A 123 -20.55 0.10 3.97
N GLU A 124 -21.23 -0.41 2.95
CA GLU A 124 -22.43 -1.25 3.12
C GLU A 124 -22.17 -2.45 4.02
N VAL A 125 -21.06 -3.14 3.78
CA VAL A 125 -20.67 -4.33 4.56
C VAL A 125 -20.28 -3.97 5.99
N LEU A 126 -19.58 -2.86 6.17
CA LEU A 126 -19.24 -2.37 7.49
C LEU A 126 -20.50 -2.05 8.29
N ILE A 127 -21.48 -1.38 7.67
CA ILE A 127 -22.78 -1.08 8.32
C ILE A 127 -23.54 -2.36 8.63
N SER A 128 -23.60 -3.34 7.72
CA SER A 128 -24.25 -4.63 8.00
C SER A 128 -23.59 -5.39 9.16
N ASN A 129 -22.31 -5.16 9.39
CA ASN A 129 -21.54 -5.72 10.50
C ASN A 129 -21.53 -4.84 11.75
N GLY A 130 -22.41 -3.83 11.82
CA GLY A 130 -22.56 -2.94 12.97
C GLY A 130 -21.40 -1.97 13.17
N LYS A 131 -20.59 -1.71 12.13
CA LYS A 131 -19.50 -0.75 12.15
C LYS A 131 -19.95 0.60 11.58
N THR A 132 -19.41 1.66 12.16
CA THR A 132 -19.69 3.04 11.76
C THR A 132 -18.58 3.62 10.89
N LYS A 133 -18.83 4.77 10.24
CA LYS A 133 -17.80 5.56 9.55
C LYS A 133 -16.65 5.94 10.51
N ALA A 134 -16.97 6.23 11.77
CA ALA A 134 -15.99 6.55 12.80
C ALA A 134 -15.09 5.35 13.15
N ASP A 135 -15.65 4.13 13.22
CA ASP A 135 -14.85 2.91 13.44
C ASP A 135 -13.86 2.69 12.29
N ALA A 136 -14.30 2.92 11.05
CA ALA A 136 -13.45 2.84 9.87
C ALA A 136 -12.36 3.92 9.87
N GLU A 137 -12.66 5.14 10.32
CA GLU A 137 -11.68 6.22 10.46
C GLU A 137 -10.57 5.85 11.44
N VAL A 138 -10.94 5.35 12.62
CA VAL A 138 -9.98 4.90 13.65
C VAL A 138 -9.10 3.77 13.11
N PHE A 139 -9.72 2.78 12.46
CA PHE A 139 -8.98 1.66 11.87
C PHE A 139 -7.98 2.12 10.79
N LEU A 140 -8.43 2.94 9.83
CA LEU A 140 -7.60 3.43 8.73
C LEU A 140 -6.48 4.34 9.23
N THR A 141 -6.77 5.21 10.20
CA THR A 141 -5.78 6.09 10.83
C THR A 141 -4.69 5.27 11.51
N LYS A 142 -5.07 4.23 12.26
CA LYS A 142 -4.09 3.31 12.87
C LYS A 142 -3.23 2.62 11.80
N GLN A 143 -3.84 2.08 10.74
CA GLN A 143 -3.09 1.41 9.67
C GLN A 143 -2.12 2.36 8.96
N ALA A 144 -2.52 3.62 8.73
CA ALA A 144 -1.66 4.64 8.14
C ALA A 144 -0.48 5.00 9.07
N ASN A 145 -0.73 5.15 10.37
CA ASN A 145 0.33 5.44 11.35
C ASN A 145 1.31 4.27 11.51
N ASP A 146 0.83 3.01 11.64
CA ASP A 146 1.70 1.82 11.70
C ASP A 146 2.65 1.76 10.48
N ARG A 147 2.16 2.21 9.32
CA ARG A 147 2.95 2.28 8.08
C ARG A 147 3.98 3.40 8.12
N ILE A 148 3.61 4.58 8.62
CA ILE A 148 4.54 5.70 8.80
C ILE A 148 5.66 5.27 9.75
N ASP A 149 5.34 4.65 10.88
CA ASP A 149 6.32 4.13 11.84
C ASP A 149 7.32 3.19 11.15
N SER A 150 6.79 2.26 10.34
CA SER A 150 7.60 1.33 9.57
C SER A 150 8.50 2.00 8.52
N ILE A 151 8.10 3.15 7.98
CA ILE A 151 8.89 3.96 7.03
C ILE A 151 9.96 4.76 7.77
N VAL A 152 9.60 5.38 8.89
CA VAL A 152 10.50 6.19 9.73
C VAL A 152 11.64 5.33 10.26
N GLU A 153 11.33 4.18 10.86
CA GLU A 153 12.33 3.25 11.40
C GLU A 153 13.31 2.78 10.32
N ARG A 154 12.76 2.44 9.15
CA ARG A 154 13.48 1.87 8.02
C ARG A 154 14.40 2.85 7.30
N HIS A 155 13.91 4.06 7.05
CA HIS A 155 14.63 5.06 6.26
C HIS A 155 15.32 6.09 7.13
N GLY A 156 15.20 5.99 8.46
CA GLY A 156 15.81 6.92 9.40
C GLY A 156 15.33 8.34 9.19
N LEU A 157 14.04 8.52 8.90
CA LEU A 157 13.46 9.84 8.66
C LEU A 157 13.63 10.73 9.90
N SER A 158 13.84 12.02 9.67
CA SER A 158 13.85 13.03 10.72
C SER A 158 12.45 13.24 11.31
N SER A 159 12.38 13.78 12.52
CA SER A 159 11.09 14.12 13.15
C SER A 159 10.27 15.12 12.32
N SER A 160 10.91 16.01 11.57
CA SER A 160 10.21 16.92 10.66
C SER A 160 9.59 16.21 9.46
N GLU A 161 10.30 15.22 8.89
CA GLU A 161 9.77 14.42 7.77
C GLU A 161 8.64 13.51 8.23
N GLU A 162 8.78 12.89 9.40
CA GLU A 162 7.71 12.12 10.04
C GLU A 162 6.45 12.99 10.25
N ALA A 163 6.61 14.20 10.78
CA ALA A 163 5.48 15.11 11.01
C ALA A 163 4.77 15.48 9.70
N ILE A 164 5.50 15.67 8.60
CA ILE A 164 4.92 15.90 7.27
C ILE A 164 4.14 14.68 6.76
N LEU A 165 4.62 13.46 7.02
CA LEU A 165 3.88 12.26 6.64
C LEU A 165 2.58 12.13 7.46
N ARG A 166 2.66 12.36 8.77
CA ARG A 166 1.51 12.26 9.67
C ARG A 166 0.45 13.32 9.39
N SER A 167 0.84 14.53 9.00
CA SER A 167 -0.12 15.60 8.69
C SER A 167 -1.00 15.29 7.47
N ARG A 168 -0.58 14.37 6.61
CA ARG A 168 -1.33 13.92 5.42
C ARG A 168 -2.29 12.74 5.69
N VAL A 169 -2.18 12.12 6.87
CA VAL A 169 -3.04 10.98 7.24
C VAL A 169 -4.53 11.35 7.23
N PRO A 170 -4.98 12.48 7.81
CA PRO A 170 -6.41 12.80 7.84
C PRO A 170 -7.05 12.91 6.45
N GLU A 171 -6.38 13.59 5.52
CA GLU A 171 -6.86 13.73 4.13
C GLU A 171 -6.91 12.38 3.41
N SER A 172 -5.86 11.56 3.56
CA SER A 172 -5.84 10.22 2.98
C SER A 172 -6.94 9.33 3.54
N VAL A 173 -7.19 9.36 4.85
CA VAL A 173 -8.27 8.61 5.50
C VAL A 173 -9.63 9.12 5.03
N HIS A 174 -9.84 10.43 4.96
CA HIS A 174 -11.06 11.04 4.45
C HIS A 174 -11.38 10.56 3.02
N ASN A 175 -10.41 10.60 2.11
CA ASN A 175 -10.58 10.14 0.73
C ASN A 175 -10.99 8.67 0.64
N ILE A 176 -10.49 7.81 1.53
CA ILE A 176 -10.88 6.40 1.59
C ILE A 176 -12.31 6.26 2.14
N LEU A 177 -12.64 7.00 3.19
CA LEU A 177 -13.97 6.97 3.78
C LEU A 177 -15.05 7.48 2.82
N GLU A 178 -14.78 8.53 2.03
CA GLU A 178 -15.71 8.99 0.99
C GLU A 178 -15.93 7.92 -0.08
N ARG A 179 -14.90 7.13 -0.43
CA ARG A 179 -15.08 6.02 -1.35
C ARG A 179 -15.84 4.85 -0.76
N TRP A 180 -15.73 4.62 0.55
CA TRP A 180 -16.40 3.52 1.21
C TRP A 180 -17.86 3.86 1.54
N PHE A 181 -18.13 5.11 1.91
CA PHE A 181 -19.42 5.54 2.47
C PHE A 181 -20.13 6.64 1.66
N GLY A 182 -19.50 7.27 0.67
CA GLY A 182 -20.08 8.42 -0.04
C GLY A 182 -21.18 8.09 -1.05
N ASN A 183 -21.41 6.81 -1.33
CA ASN A 183 -22.49 6.32 -2.19
C ASN A 183 -23.70 5.80 -1.40
N LEU A 184 -23.69 5.97 -0.07
CA LEU A 184 -24.76 5.57 0.85
C LEU A 184 -25.63 6.76 1.24
#